data_AF-A0A1F5DNY4-F1
#
_entry.id   AF-A0A1F5DNY4-F1
#
_cell.length_a   1.000
_cell.length_b   1.000
_cell.length_c   1.000
_cell.angle_alpha   90.00
_cell.angle_beta   90.00
_cell.angle_gamma   90.00
#
_symmetry.space_group_name_H-M   'P 1'
#
loop_
_entity.id
_entity.type
_entity.pdbx_description
1 polymer ?
#
loop_
_entity_poly.entity_id
_entity_poly.type
_entity_poly.pdbx_seq_one_letter_code
_entity_poly.pdbx_strand_id
1 'polypeptide(L)'
;MKLLRKKIVFIFIILMILIIGGVIYYFIRTGRIVSQASVSGVTLGLSPSSGNQIINTNFDVNILLNTNGQPTVGTDVVLTYNPPDLSVIDSDTGTAGTQIRAGSLYYSYPANTVDTTNGKITFSGIIQPGGATYSGAGTLATITFRALSVQSSSRVNFNFTIDATNDSNVTSPAGSDMLDSVTNGNYNLVPPDATFNFNETLQGRTNHSSNNAILKVYPTGSTTALFTSASLVASAAGAGQTTITGVNSGNYDFQLKVKYFLSTKLTNITLTNPMTRNFDVQRAGDLDDNNIVNSLDFTILNSKWNQADPVADINQDGVTNTVDFALLNSNWFVSGQ
;
A
#
# COMPACT_ATOMS: atom_id res chain seq x y z
N MET A 1 -6.65 -9.06 -50.95
CA MET A 1 -7.25 -8.97 -49.59
C MET A 1 -6.77 -7.78 -48.73
N LYS A 2 -5.44 -7.49 -48.62
CA LYS A 2 -4.93 -6.38 -47.78
C LYS A 2 -5.43 -4.97 -48.17
N LEU A 3 -5.58 -4.67 -49.46
CA LEU A 3 -6.08 -3.36 -49.93
C LEU A 3 -7.56 -3.12 -49.58
N LEU A 4 -8.37 -4.17 -49.64
CA LEU A 4 -9.82 -4.08 -49.35
C LEU A 4 -10.07 -3.79 -47.87
N ARG A 5 -9.28 -4.39 -46.96
CA ARG A 5 -9.35 -4.11 -45.51
C ARG A 5 -9.00 -2.66 -45.17
N LYS A 6 -7.99 -2.05 -45.81
CA LYS A 6 -7.62 -0.65 -45.56
C LYS A 6 -8.74 0.33 -45.97
N LYS A 7 -9.40 0.08 -47.11
CA LYS A 7 -10.52 0.92 -47.57
C LYS A 7 -11.74 0.82 -46.64
N ILE A 8 -12.03 -0.37 -46.13
CA ILE A 8 -13.12 -0.59 -45.16
C ILE A 8 -12.83 0.16 -43.85
N VAL A 9 -11.62 0.04 -43.30
CA VAL A 9 -11.23 0.74 -42.06
C VAL A 9 -11.32 2.26 -42.23
N PHE A 10 -10.89 2.79 -43.38
CA PHE A 10 -10.97 4.23 -43.66
C PHE A 10 -12.42 4.75 -43.72
N ILE A 11 -13.34 3.97 -44.30
CA ILE A 11 -14.77 4.31 -44.34
C ILE A 11 -15.38 4.32 -42.93
N PHE A 12 -15.01 3.37 -42.07
CA PHE A 12 -15.47 3.34 -40.68
C PHE A 12 -14.98 4.55 -39.87
N ILE A 13 -13.74 5.01 -40.08
CA ILE A 13 -13.22 6.20 -39.41
C ILE A 13 -13.99 7.46 -39.82
N ILE A 14 -14.29 7.62 -41.11
CA ILE A 14 -15.07 8.76 -41.61
C ILE A 14 -16.49 8.75 -41.03
N LEU A 15 -17.15 7.59 -41.01
CA LEU A 15 -18.47 7.43 -40.41
C LEU A 15 -18.46 7.78 -38.91
N MET A 16 -17.44 7.34 -38.18
CA MET A 16 -17.29 7.65 -36.75
C MET A 16 -17.13 9.16 -36.51
N ILE A 17 -16.31 9.84 -37.31
CA ILE A 17 -16.10 11.29 -37.19
C ILE A 17 -17.40 12.05 -37.50
N LEU A 18 -18.16 11.62 -38.51
CA LEU A 18 -19.46 12.23 -38.85
C LEU A 18 -20.50 12.03 -37.74
N ILE A 19 -20.52 10.86 -37.10
CA ILE A 19 -21.39 10.58 -35.96
C ILE A 19 -21.01 11.47 -34.77
N ILE A 20 -19.72 11.54 -34.42
CA ILE A 20 -19.23 12.38 -33.31
C ILE A 20 -19.53 13.85 -33.58
N GLY A 21 -19.27 14.34 -34.80
CA GLY A 21 -19.59 15.71 -35.20
C GLY A 21 -21.08 16.01 -35.14
N GLY A 22 -21.93 15.07 -35.58
CA GLY A 22 -23.38 15.21 -35.50
C GLY A 22 -23.91 15.24 -34.06
N VAL A 23 -23.34 14.41 -33.18
CA VAL A 23 -23.67 14.40 -31.75
C VAL A 23 -23.27 15.71 -31.08
N ILE A 24 -22.05 16.19 -31.34
CA ILE A 24 -21.57 17.48 -30.82
C ILE A 24 -22.45 18.63 -31.32
N TYR A 25 -22.77 18.66 -32.61
CA TYR A 25 -23.65 19.67 -33.21
C TYR A 25 -25.07 19.63 -32.60
N TYR A 26 -25.61 18.44 -32.34
CA TYR A 26 -26.90 18.27 -31.66
C TYR A 26 -26.89 18.85 -30.24
N PHE A 27 -25.82 18.61 -29.46
CA PHE A 27 -25.69 19.17 -28.11
C PHE A 27 -25.52 20.70 -28.11
N ILE A 28 -24.76 21.25 -29.07
CA ILE A 28 -24.63 22.70 -29.25
C ILE A 28 -25.99 23.32 -29.62
N ARG A 29 -26.73 22.71 -30.55
CA ARG A 29 -28.01 23.24 -31.03
C ARG A 29 -29.14 23.14 -30.01
N THR A 30 -29.14 22.12 -29.16
CA THR A 30 -30.18 21.93 -28.13
C THR A 30 -29.91 22.71 -26.85
N GLY A 31 -28.79 23.44 -26.76
CA GLY A 31 -28.40 24.16 -25.54
C GLY A 31 -28.12 23.24 -24.36
N ARG A 32 -28.05 21.92 -24.58
CA ARG A 32 -27.76 20.91 -23.56
C ARG A 32 -26.26 20.68 -23.48
N ILE A 33 -25.50 21.75 -23.27
CA ILE A 33 -24.24 21.59 -22.56
C ILE A 33 -24.68 21.38 -21.12
N VAL A 34 -24.60 20.14 -20.64
CA VAL A 34 -24.68 19.89 -19.20
C VAL A 34 -23.46 20.60 -18.63
N SER A 35 -23.64 21.84 -18.17
CA SER A 35 -22.72 22.41 -17.21
C SER A 35 -22.62 21.37 -16.11
N GLN A 36 -21.43 20.82 -15.86
CA GLN A 36 -21.20 20.15 -14.60
C GLN A 36 -21.68 21.16 -13.55
N ALA A 37 -22.74 20.82 -12.82
CA ALA A 37 -23.22 21.68 -11.76
C ALA A 37 -22.02 21.92 -10.87
N SER A 38 -21.56 23.17 -10.79
CA SER A 38 -20.71 23.60 -9.70
C SER A 38 -21.50 23.28 -8.44
N VAL A 39 -21.06 22.25 -7.69
CA VAL A 39 -21.65 21.86 -6.40
C VAL A 39 -21.55 23.09 -5.51
N SER A 40 -22.65 23.83 -5.42
CA SER A 40 -22.74 25.11 -4.70
C SER A 40 -23.36 24.87 -3.32
N GLY A 41 -22.85 23.88 -2.60
CA GLY A 41 -23.34 23.46 -1.28
C GLY A 41 -22.26 23.60 -0.21
N VAL A 42 -22.66 23.74 1.06
CA VAL A 42 -21.75 23.62 2.20
C VAL A 42 -21.36 22.16 2.35
N THR A 43 -20.07 21.87 2.54
CA THR A 43 -19.58 20.49 2.61
C THR A 43 -18.74 20.23 3.83
N LEU A 44 -18.83 19.01 4.36
CA LEU A 44 -17.84 18.45 5.29
C LEU A 44 -16.99 17.39 4.58
N GLY A 45 -15.74 17.21 5.00
CA GLY A 45 -14.89 16.18 4.42
C GLY A 45 -13.77 15.74 5.34
N LEU A 46 -13.34 14.49 5.20
CA LEU A 46 -12.13 13.98 5.85
C LEU A 46 -10.92 14.15 4.93
N SER A 47 -9.79 14.60 5.49
CA SER A 47 -8.54 14.76 4.76
C SER A 47 -7.33 14.28 5.58
N PRO A 48 -6.51 13.35 5.06
CA PRO A 48 -6.72 12.63 3.80
C PRO A 48 -7.99 11.76 3.88
N SER A 49 -8.74 11.63 2.78
CA SER A 49 -9.93 10.77 2.73
C SER A 49 -9.56 9.30 2.45
N SER A 50 -8.32 9.01 2.09
CA SER A 50 -7.82 7.66 1.89
C SER A 50 -6.30 7.60 1.98
N GLY A 51 -5.76 6.40 2.13
CA GLY A 51 -4.32 6.16 2.15
C GLY A 51 -3.97 4.83 2.81
N ASN A 52 -2.70 4.46 2.69
CA ASN A 52 -2.13 3.34 3.43
C ASN A 52 -1.62 3.85 4.78
N GLN A 53 -2.08 3.25 5.88
CA GLN A 53 -1.67 3.57 7.24
C GLN A 53 -1.03 2.34 7.87
N ILE A 54 0.14 2.53 8.47
CA ILE A 54 0.88 1.42 9.07
C ILE A 54 0.24 1.07 10.42
N ILE A 55 -0.07 -0.21 10.66
CA ILE A 55 -0.58 -0.66 11.96
C ILE A 55 0.37 -0.29 13.10
N ASN A 56 -0.18 -0.06 14.29
CA ASN A 56 0.51 0.41 15.48
C ASN A 56 1.14 1.80 15.39
N THR A 57 0.86 2.56 14.32
CA THR A 57 1.26 3.96 14.19
C THR A 57 0.06 4.89 14.30
N ASN A 58 0.33 6.15 14.60
CA ASN A 58 -0.67 7.21 14.64
C ASN A 58 -0.68 7.95 13.30
N PHE A 59 -1.86 8.38 12.85
CA PHE A 59 -2.04 9.25 11.70
C PHE A 59 -3.16 10.26 11.95
N ASP A 60 -3.01 11.45 11.39
CA ASP A 60 -3.96 12.55 11.56
C ASP A 60 -4.95 12.61 10.39
N VAL A 61 -6.23 12.85 10.73
CA VAL A 61 -7.33 13.06 9.80
C VAL A 61 -8.02 14.37 10.16
N ASN A 62 -7.98 15.33 9.25
CA ASN A 62 -8.66 16.61 9.40
C ASN A 62 -10.13 16.47 9.02
N ILE A 63 -11.01 17.05 9.84
CA ILE A 63 -12.39 17.37 9.48
C ILE A 63 -12.38 18.75 8.85
N LEU A 64 -12.66 18.82 7.56
CA LEU A 64 -12.68 20.05 6.78
C LEU A 64 -14.13 20.54 6.64
N LEU A 65 -14.33 21.84 6.87
CA LEU A 65 -15.57 22.55 6.55
C LEU A 65 -15.29 23.47 5.37
N ASN A 66 -16.14 23.43 4.34
CA ASN A 66 -16.18 24.42 3.27
C ASN A 66 -17.59 24.98 3.16
N THR A 67 -17.77 26.25 3.51
CA THR A 67 -19.08 26.91 3.48
C THR A 67 -19.46 27.45 2.11
N ASN A 68 -18.56 27.32 1.12
CA ASN A 68 -18.73 27.89 -0.22
C ASN A 68 -19.11 29.39 -0.19
N GLY A 69 -18.53 30.12 0.76
CA GLY A 69 -18.76 31.56 0.96
C GLY A 69 -20.05 31.91 1.71
N GLN A 70 -20.87 30.94 2.10
CA GLN A 70 -22.06 31.19 2.91
C GLN A 70 -21.71 31.36 4.40
N PRO A 71 -22.40 32.23 5.15
CA PRO A 71 -22.18 32.39 6.57
C PRO A 71 -22.75 31.22 7.37
N THR A 72 -22.01 30.78 8.40
CA THR A 72 -22.41 29.72 9.33
C THR A 72 -22.23 30.17 10.77
N VAL A 73 -23.08 29.66 11.66
CA VAL A 73 -23.05 29.94 13.12
C VAL A 73 -22.65 28.72 13.95
N GLY A 74 -22.70 27.53 13.35
CA GLY A 74 -22.27 26.32 14.02
C GLY A 74 -22.16 25.14 13.09
N THR A 75 -21.54 24.08 13.58
CA THR A 75 -21.37 22.82 12.87
C THR A 75 -21.36 21.68 13.87
N ASP A 76 -22.23 20.70 13.65
CA ASP A 76 -22.22 19.42 14.36
C ASP A 76 -21.64 18.34 13.46
N VAL A 77 -20.78 17.52 14.03
CA VAL A 77 -20.13 16.39 13.37
C VAL A 77 -20.40 15.14 14.17
N VAL A 78 -20.98 14.16 13.50
CA VAL A 78 -21.15 12.81 14.02
C VAL A 78 -20.43 11.85 13.07
N LEU A 79 -19.34 11.25 13.53
CA LEU A 79 -18.60 10.24 12.76
C LEU A 79 -18.78 8.86 13.37
N THR A 80 -18.70 7.85 12.51
CA THR A 80 -18.61 6.44 12.90
C THR A 80 -17.33 5.82 12.35
N TYR A 81 -16.69 4.96 13.13
CA TYR A 81 -15.51 4.16 12.76
C TYR A 81 -15.62 2.76 13.39
N ASN A 82 -14.75 1.83 12.97
CA ASN A 82 -14.72 0.48 13.52
C ASN A 82 -13.65 0.35 14.62
N PRO A 83 -14.01 0.16 15.92
CA PRO A 83 -13.03 0.14 17.01
C PRO A 83 -11.95 -0.95 16.95
N PRO A 84 -12.19 -2.15 16.38
CA PRO A 84 -11.13 -3.14 16.12
C PRO A 84 -10.09 -2.70 15.09
N ASP A 85 -10.40 -1.73 14.24
CA ASP A 85 -9.49 -1.25 13.19
C ASP A 85 -8.70 -0.02 13.65
N LEU A 86 -9.38 0.91 14.32
CA LEU A 86 -8.86 2.23 14.67
C LEU A 86 -9.17 2.54 16.14
N SER A 87 -8.22 3.19 16.82
CA SER A 87 -8.47 3.87 18.11
C SER A 87 -8.27 5.36 17.95
N VAL A 88 -9.12 6.19 18.56
CA VAL A 88 -8.85 7.63 18.65
C VAL A 88 -7.86 7.87 19.79
N ILE A 89 -6.79 8.60 19.49
CA ILE A 89 -5.81 9.05 20.47
C ILE A 89 -6.28 10.40 21.01
N ASP A 90 -6.51 10.44 22.32
CA ASP A 90 -6.94 11.63 23.04
C ASP A 90 -5.94 12.78 22.85
N SER A 91 -6.44 13.92 22.36
CA SER A 91 -5.65 15.11 22.09
C SER A 91 -5.15 15.83 23.34
N ASP A 92 -5.83 15.66 24.49
CA ASP A 92 -5.42 16.21 25.77
C ASP A 92 -5.93 15.34 26.93
N THR A 93 -5.13 14.35 27.31
CA THR A 93 -5.44 13.41 28.40
C THR A 93 -5.58 14.10 29.77
N GLY A 94 -5.16 15.36 29.91
CA GLY A 94 -5.29 16.14 31.15
C GLY A 94 -6.65 16.85 31.28
N THR A 95 -7.40 17.00 30.20
CA THR A 95 -8.63 17.78 30.15
C THR A 95 -9.82 16.90 29.76
N ALA A 96 -10.65 16.56 30.74
CA ALA A 96 -11.88 15.81 30.49
C ALA A 96 -12.75 16.51 29.44
N GLY A 97 -13.27 15.75 28.47
CA GLY A 97 -14.13 16.27 27.41
C GLY A 97 -13.38 16.92 26.23
N THR A 98 -12.06 16.82 26.17
CA THR A 98 -11.28 17.16 24.97
C THR A 98 -10.75 15.86 24.40
N GLN A 99 -11.29 15.37 23.27
CA GLN A 99 -10.88 14.09 22.69
C GLN A 99 -10.12 14.26 21.38
N ILE A 100 -10.61 15.12 20.49
CA ILE A 100 -9.94 15.46 19.24
C ILE A 100 -9.50 16.93 19.26
N ARG A 101 -8.45 17.25 18.50
CA ARG A 101 -7.84 18.58 18.50
C ARG A 101 -8.73 19.55 17.73
N ALA A 102 -9.33 20.52 18.43
CA ALA A 102 -10.14 21.54 17.81
C ALA A 102 -9.33 22.46 16.87
N GLY A 103 -9.96 22.90 15.78
CA GLY A 103 -9.47 23.98 14.92
C GLY A 103 -9.82 25.36 15.45
N SER A 104 -9.79 26.37 14.57
CA SER A 104 -10.01 27.77 14.93
C SER A 104 -11.21 28.42 14.21
N LEU A 105 -12.06 27.63 13.54
CA LEU A 105 -13.17 28.17 12.73
C LEU A 105 -14.27 28.78 13.59
N TYR A 106 -14.46 28.25 14.79
CA TYR A 106 -15.50 28.67 15.73
C TYR A 106 -14.91 29.11 17.07
N TYR A 107 -15.73 29.80 17.86
CA TYR A 107 -15.34 30.38 19.15
C TYR A 107 -15.23 29.31 20.25
N SER A 108 -16.19 28.38 20.30
CA SER A 108 -16.20 27.31 21.30
C SER A 108 -16.62 25.97 20.70
N TYR A 109 -16.24 24.89 21.37
CA TYR A 109 -16.50 23.52 20.93
C TYR A 109 -17.19 22.71 22.04
N PRO A 110 -18.51 22.88 22.24
CA PRO A 110 -19.24 22.34 23.39
C PRO A 110 -19.38 20.82 23.40
N ALA A 111 -19.24 20.14 22.25
CA ALA A 111 -19.17 18.70 22.17
C ALA A 111 -17.82 18.28 21.58
N ASN A 112 -17.13 17.38 22.26
CA ASN A 112 -15.88 16.77 21.80
C ASN A 112 -15.70 15.44 22.54
N THR A 113 -16.41 14.41 22.08
CA THR A 113 -16.49 13.11 22.75
C THR A 113 -16.23 11.97 21.78
N VAL A 114 -15.67 10.88 22.33
CA VAL A 114 -15.44 9.62 21.63
C VAL A 114 -16.04 8.50 22.45
N ASP A 115 -16.99 7.79 21.87
CA ASP A 115 -17.45 6.50 22.37
C ASP A 115 -16.60 5.41 21.71
N THR A 116 -15.59 4.94 22.43
CA THR A 116 -14.64 3.93 21.94
C THR A 116 -15.26 2.55 21.80
N THR A 117 -16.40 2.29 22.46
CA THR A 117 -17.09 1.00 22.39
C THR A 117 -17.92 0.90 21.11
N ASN A 118 -18.66 1.95 20.78
CA ASN A 118 -19.50 1.99 19.58
C ASN A 118 -18.82 2.62 18.36
N GLY A 119 -17.60 3.13 18.52
CA GLY A 119 -16.84 3.78 17.45
C GLY A 119 -17.51 5.05 16.96
N LYS A 120 -17.96 5.91 17.87
CA LYS A 120 -18.66 7.16 17.54
C LYS A 120 -17.88 8.37 18.02
N ILE A 121 -17.69 9.36 17.15
CA ILE A 121 -17.11 10.66 17.50
C ILE A 121 -18.21 11.71 17.37
N THR A 122 -18.38 12.55 18.40
CA THR A 122 -19.28 13.70 18.36
C THR A 122 -18.48 14.96 18.61
N PHE A 123 -18.54 15.91 17.67
CA PHE A 123 -17.81 17.17 17.75
C PHE A 123 -18.71 18.33 17.28
N SER A 124 -18.83 19.38 18.07
CA SER A 124 -19.66 20.54 17.74
C SER A 124 -18.85 21.81 17.91
N GLY A 125 -18.97 22.74 16.98
CA GLY A 125 -18.38 24.08 17.06
C GLY A 125 -19.45 25.15 16.88
N ILE A 126 -19.38 26.23 17.67
CA ILE A 126 -20.34 27.34 17.60
C ILE A 126 -19.63 28.69 17.69
N ILE A 127 -20.20 29.71 17.05
CA ILE A 127 -19.77 31.09 17.24
C ILE A 127 -20.09 31.59 18.64
N GLN A 128 -19.43 32.67 19.05
CA GLN A 128 -19.85 33.41 20.24
C GLN A 128 -21.27 33.97 20.01
N PRO A 129 -22.19 33.92 21.00
CA PRO A 129 -23.50 34.54 20.87
C PRO A 129 -23.39 36.03 20.49
N GLY A 130 -24.00 36.43 19.38
CA GLY A 130 -23.91 37.79 18.81
C GLY A 130 -22.57 38.11 18.13
N GLY A 131 -21.67 37.14 17.99
CA GLY A 131 -20.37 37.27 17.33
C GLY A 131 -20.45 37.18 15.81
N ALA A 132 -19.28 37.27 15.16
CA ALA A 132 -19.16 37.13 13.72
C ALA A 132 -19.43 35.68 13.27
N THR A 133 -20.11 35.52 12.14
CA THR A 133 -20.29 34.25 11.44
C THR A 133 -19.00 33.79 10.78
N TYR A 134 -18.83 32.48 10.59
CA TYR A 134 -17.75 31.95 9.77
C TYR A 134 -18.16 31.85 8.29
N SER A 135 -17.24 32.15 7.37
CA SER A 135 -17.44 31.92 5.92
C SER A 135 -16.10 31.58 5.28
N GLY A 136 -16.03 30.47 4.55
CA GLY A 136 -14.80 30.03 3.89
C GLY A 136 -14.57 28.52 4.03
N ALA A 137 -13.33 28.11 3.79
CA ALA A 137 -12.89 26.73 3.91
C ALA A 137 -11.74 26.60 4.90
N GLY A 138 -11.79 25.59 5.77
CA GLY A 138 -10.77 25.37 6.79
C GLY A 138 -10.95 24.09 7.60
N THR A 139 -9.99 23.83 8.49
CA THR A 139 -10.00 22.66 9.38
C THR A 139 -10.85 22.96 10.63
N LEU A 140 -11.94 22.24 10.78
CA LEU A 140 -12.82 22.31 11.95
C LEU A 140 -12.19 21.61 13.17
N ALA A 141 -11.59 20.44 12.94
CA ALA A 141 -10.87 19.65 13.95
C ALA A 141 -9.91 18.66 13.29
N THR A 142 -8.97 18.12 14.06
CA THR A 142 -8.10 17.01 13.66
C THR A 142 -8.29 15.83 14.61
N ILE A 143 -8.57 14.67 14.05
CA ILE A 143 -8.63 13.38 14.74
C ILE A 143 -7.24 12.73 14.59
N THR A 144 -6.63 12.32 15.69
CA THR A 144 -5.45 11.45 15.64
C THR A 144 -5.94 10.02 15.83
N PHE A 145 -5.85 9.18 14.81
CA PHE A 145 -6.15 7.76 14.91
C PHE A 145 -4.88 6.95 15.13
N ARG A 146 -4.98 5.84 15.85
CA ARG A 146 -4.00 4.75 15.85
C ARG A 146 -4.58 3.56 15.10
N ALA A 147 -3.88 3.08 14.07
CA ALA A 147 -4.24 1.85 13.37
C ALA A 147 -3.94 0.63 14.25
N LEU A 148 -4.90 -0.29 14.41
CA LEU A 148 -4.80 -1.41 15.34
C LEU A 148 -4.61 -2.76 14.63
N SER A 149 -5.29 -2.96 13.50
CA SER A 149 -5.30 -4.23 12.78
C SER A 149 -5.19 -4.03 11.27
N VAL A 150 -4.71 -5.04 10.55
CA VAL A 150 -4.55 -5.01 9.09
C VAL A 150 -5.91 -5.10 8.43
N GLN A 151 -6.21 -4.16 7.54
CA GLN A 151 -7.49 -4.06 6.84
C GLN A 151 -7.29 -3.53 5.42
N SER A 152 -7.98 -4.10 4.45
CA SER A 152 -8.04 -3.57 3.09
C SER A 152 -9.04 -2.42 2.93
N SER A 153 -9.84 -2.13 3.97
CA SER A 153 -10.83 -1.05 3.96
C SER A 153 -11.33 -0.78 5.38
N SER A 154 -10.76 0.20 6.07
CA SER A 154 -11.29 0.74 7.34
C SER A 154 -11.94 2.10 7.09
N ARG A 155 -13.26 2.17 7.29
CA ARG A 155 -14.07 3.35 6.94
C ARG A 155 -14.31 4.24 8.15
N VAL A 156 -14.24 5.54 7.93
CA VAL A 156 -14.70 6.58 8.85
C VAL A 156 -15.77 7.39 8.13
N ASN A 157 -17.02 7.29 8.56
CA ASN A 157 -18.14 7.91 7.84
C ASN A 157 -18.80 9.01 8.68
N PHE A 158 -19.14 10.12 8.04
CA PHE A 158 -20.14 11.04 8.57
C PHE A 158 -21.48 10.32 8.62
N ASN A 159 -22.14 10.41 9.77
CA ASN A 159 -23.57 10.21 9.84
C ASN A 159 -24.21 11.46 9.23
N PHE A 160 -24.76 11.30 8.05
CA PHE A 160 -25.33 12.38 7.26
C PHE A 160 -26.44 11.82 6.37
N THR A 161 -27.63 12.37 6.52
CA THR A 161 -28.77 12.21 5.65
C THR A 161 -29.27 13.60 5.31
N ILE A 162 -29.48 13.89 4.02
CA ILE A 162 -29.97 15.21 3.60
C ILE A 162 -31.26 15.58 4.35
N ASP A 163 -31.32 16.82 4.82
CA ASP A 163 -32.43 17.42 5.59
C ASP A 163 -32.70 16.81 6.98
N ALA A 164 -31.88 15.86 7.46
CA ALA A 164 -31.92 15.42 8.85
C ALA A 164 -31.26 16.45 9.77
N THR A 165 -31.73 16.53 11.03
CA THR A 165 -31.25 17.54 11.99
C THR A 165 -30.67 16.93 13.26
N ASN A 166 -30.48 15.61 13.29
CA ASN A 166 -30.01 14.85 14.47
C ASN A 166 -28.72 14.05 14.20
N ASP A 167 -28.04 14.40 13.13
CA ASP A 167 -26.79 13.84 12.62
C ASP A 167 -25.75 14.96 12.40
N SER A 168 -24.86 14.85 11.41
CA SER A 168 -23.93 15.95 11.09
C SER A 168 -24.66 17.06 10.35
N ASN A 169 -24.47 18.31 10.77
CA ASN A 169 -25.15 19.47 10.18
C ASN A 169 -24.23 20.70 10.16
N VAL A 170 -24.59 21.69 9.33
CA VAL A 170 -23.96 23.02 9.36
C VAL A 170 -25.05 24.07 9.41
N THR A 171 -25.08 24.87 10.47
CA THR A 171 -26.20 25.77 10.73
C THR A 171 -25.97 27.16 10.14
N SER A 172 -26.98 27.67 9.42
CA SER A 172 -27.05 29.05 8.94
C SER A 172 -27.36 30.03 10.08
N PRO A 173 -27.13 31.35 9.91
CA PRO A 173 -27.58 32.36 10.87
C PRO A 173 -29.09 32.36 11.12
N ALA A 174 -29.88 31.82 10.20
CA ALA A 174 -31.33 31.68 10.34
C ALA A 174 -31.74 30.39 11.09
N GLY A 175 -30.77 29.54 11.47
CA GLY A 175 -31.01 28.28 12.18
C GLY A 175 -31.34 27.10 11.27
N SER A 176 -31.22 27.24 9.95
CA SER A 176 -31.44 26.16 8.99
C SER A 176 -30.18 25.32 8.80
N ASP A 177 -30.32 24.01 8.58
CA ASP A 177 -29.22 23.19 8.09
C ASP A 177 -28.86 23.60 6.65
N MET A 178 -27.58 23.50 6.33
CA MET A 178 -26.97 23.87 5.06
C MET A 178 -26.06 22.77 4.50
N LEU A 179 -25.81 21.70 5.25
CA LEU A 179 -24.88 20.65 4.84
C LEU A 179 -25.45 19.90 3.63
N ASP A 180 -24.77 20.04 2.50
CA ASP A 180 -25.21 19.51 1.20
C ASP A 180 -24.59 18.13 0.92
N SER A 181 -23.32 17.95 1.26
CA SER A 181 -22.62 16.69 1.04
C SER A 181 -21.43 16.48 1.98
N VAL A 182 -21.03 15.21 2.10
CA VAL A 182 -19.92 14.77 2.94
C VAL A 182 -18.90 13.93 2.16
N THR A 183 -17.62 14.08 2.47
CA THR A 183 -16.56 13.20 1.99
C THR A 183 -16.06 12.28 3.11
N ASN A 184 -16.43 11.01 3.04
CA ASN A 184 -16.02 9.99 4.01
C ASN A 184 -14.56 9.56 3.84
N GLY A 185 -14.01 8.92 4.86
CA GLY A 185 -12.66 8.35 4.88
C GLY A 185 -12.68 6.84 4.62
N ASN A 186 -11.70 6.32 3.88
CA ASN A 186 -11.45 4.89 3.74
C ASN A 186 -9.94 4.60 3.66
N TYR A 187 -9.42 3.89 4.66
CA TYR A 187 -7.99 3.67 4.84
C TYR A 187 -7.62 2.19 4.69
N ASN A 188 -6.52 1.91 4.00
CA ASN A 188 -5.90 0.59 4.02
C ASN A 188 -4.95 0.55 5.20
N LEU A 189 -5.17 -0.36 6.15
CA LEU A 189 -4.30 -0.55 7.30
C LEU A 189 -3.33 -1.68 6.97
N VAL A 190 -2.04 -1.38 6.86
CA VAL A 190 -1.02 -2.28 6.33
C VAL A 190 0.04 -2.62 7.39
N PRO A 191 0.70 -3.78 7.29
CA PRO A 191 1.85 -4.10 8.13
C PRO A 191 2.98 -3.08 7.97
N PRO A 192 3.83 -2.90 9.00
CA PRO A 192 5.07 -2.15 8.82
C PRO A 192 6.01 -2.91 7.88
N ASP A 193 6.77 -2.16 7.10
CA ASP A 193 7.88 -2.71 6.33
C ASP A 193 9.00 -3.19 7.26
N ALA A 194 9.67 -4.28 6.88
CA ALA A 194 10.80 -4.82 7.62
C ALA A 194 12.08 -4.79 6.78
N THR A 195 13.13 -4.17 7.30
CA THR A 195 14.46 -4.25 6.70
C THR A 195 15.04 -5.63 6.96
N PHE A 196 15.36 -6.37 5.90
CA PHE A 196 15.91 -7.71 5.96
C PHE A 196 17.31 -7.75 5.35
N ASN A 197 18.30 -7.96 6.21
CA ASN A 197 19.68 -8.18 5.81
C ASN A 197 19.92 -9.69 5.72
N PHE A 198 20.59 -10.13 4.66
CA PHE A 198 20.99 -11.52 4.51
C PHE A 198 22.49 -11.62 4.31
N ASN A 199 23.06 -12.74 4.73
CA ASN A 199 24.38 -13.18 4.31
C ASN A 199 24.23 -14.53 3.61
N GLU A 200 24.80 -14.62 2.41
CA GLU A 200 24.89 -15.85 1.65
C GLU A 200 26.32 -16.39 1.60
N THR A 201 26.44 -17.70 1.40
CA THR A 201 27.71 -18.35 1.11
C THR A 201 27.49 -19.29 -0.05
N LEU A 202 28.24 -19.07 -1.13
CA LEU A 202 28.14 -19.86 -2.37
C LEU A 202 29.20 -20.97 -2.35
N GLN A 203 28.77 -22.23 -2.45
CA GLN A 203 29.69 -23.37 -2.42
C GLN A 203 30.71 -23.27 -3.57
N GLY A 204 31.98 -23.52 -3.25
CA GLY A 204 33.06 -23.54 -4.25
C GLY A 204 33.58 -22.15 -4.65
N ARG A 205 33.04 -21.07 -4.09
CA ARG A 205 33.52 -19.70 -4.34
C ARG A 205 34.16 -19.09 -3.10
N THR A 206 35.16 -18.23 -3.30
CA THR A 206 35.70 -17.34 -2.27
C THR A 206 35.08 -15.94 -2.33
N ASN A 207 34.61 -15.54 -3.51
CA ASN A 207 33.79 -14.35 -3.72
C ASN A 207 32.32 -14.78 -3.75
N HIS A 208 31.54 -14.32 -2.78
CA HIS A 208 30.11 -14.63 -2.63
C HIS A 208 29.18 -13.57 -3.21
N SER A 209 29.67 -12.72 -4.12
CA SER A 209 28.82 -11.73 -4.79
C SER A 209 27.80 -12.38 -5.71
N SER A 210 26.59 -11.85 -5.71
CA SER A 210 25.51 -12.20 -6.64
C SER A 210 24.73 -10.95 -7.05
N ASN A 211 23.99 -11.02 -8.14
CA ASN A 211 23.09 -9.96 -8.61
C ASN A 211 21.69 -10.48 -8.99
N ASN A 212 21.41 -11.70 -8.54
CA ASN A 212 20.26 -12.50 -8.96
C ASN A 212 19.73 -13.36 -7.82
N ALA A 213 20.01 -12.98 -6.57
CA ALA A 213 19.41 -13.63 -5.42
C ALA A 213 17.93 -13.24 -5.33
N ILE A 214 17.07 -14.18 -4.94
CA ILE A 214 15.65 -13.94 -4.71
C ILE A 214 15.32 -14.43 -3.30
N LEU A 215 14.77 -13.53 -2.49
CA LEU A 215 14.21 -13.88 -1.19
C LEU A 215 12.70 -14.13 -1.35
N LYS A 216 12.24 -15.25 -0.83
CA LYS A 216 10.82 -15.56 -0.66
C LYS A 216 10.49 -15.77 0.81
N VAL A 217 9.33 -15.26 1.24
CA VAL A 217 8.81 -15.44 2.60
C VAL A 217 7.51 -16.22 2.52
N TYR A 218 7.43 -17.30 3.28
CA TYR A 218 6.29 -18.21 3.32
C TYR A 218 5.69 -18.25 4.72
N PRO A 219 4.37 -18.42 4.87
CA PRO A 219 3.81 -18.93 6.12
C PRO A 219 4.52 -20.24 6.47
N THR A 220 4.80 -20.48 7.76
CA THR A 220 5.49 -21.70 8.20
C THR A 220 4.84 -22.96 7.62
N GLY A 221 5.62 -23.77 6.88
CA GLY A 221 5.17 -25.01 6.25
C GLY A 221 4.36 -24.85 4.95
N SER A 222 4.17 -23.63 4.44
CA SER A 222 3.46 -23.36 3.19
C SER A 222 4.38 -23.44 1.97
N THR A 223 3.78 -23.68 0.81
CA THR A 223 4.44 -23.62 -0.51
C THR A 223 4.10 -22.35 -1.30
N THR A 224 3.17 -21.53 -0.79
CA THR A 224 2.78 -20.25 -1.41
C THR A 224 3.45 -19.10 -0.67
N ALA A 225 4.25 -18.32 -1.38
CA ALA A 225 4.96 -17.18 -0.81
C ALA A 225 4.01 -16.00 -0.58
N LEU A 226 4.15 -15.31 0.55
CA LEU A 226 3.51 -14.02 0.82
C LEU A 226 4.30 -12.85 0.23
N PHE A 227 5.61 -13.02 0.10
CA PHE A 227 6.52 -12.01 -0.43
C PHE A 227 7.55 -12.68 -1.33
N THR A 228 7.89 -12.01 -2.44
CA THR A 228 9.00 -12.37 -3.32
C THR A 228 9.71 -11.08 -3.68
N SER A 229 11.00 -11.00 -3.40
CA SER A 229 11.80 -9.82 -3.74
C SER A 229 12.01 -9.70 -5.25
N ALA A 230 12.36 -8.49 -5.71
CA ALA A 230 13.12 -8.35 -6.96
C ALA A 230 14.51 -9.01 -6.83
N SER A 231 15.25 -9.09 -7.93
CA SER A 231 16.64 -9.57 -7.91
C SER A 231 17.50 -8.73 -6.95
N LEU A 232 18.14 -9.41 -6.01
CA LEU A 232 18.98 -8.83 -4.98
C LEU A 232 20.45 -8.93 -5.37
N VAL A 233 21.22 -7.99 -4.85
CA VAL A 233 22.68 -7.95 -5.00
C VAL A 233 23.33 -8.25 -3.67
N ALA A 234 24.30 -9.15 -3.68
CA ALA A 234 25.17 -9.44 -2.56
C ALA A 234 26.60 -8.94 -2.85
N SER A 235 27.27 -8.44 -1.81
CA SER A 235 28.68 -8.06 -1.83
C SER A 235 29.60 -9.28 -1.94
N ALA A 236 30.90 -9.07 -2.10
CA ALA A 236 31.86 -10.18 -2.16
C ALA A 236 31.91 -11.05 -0.90
N ALA A 237 31.49 -10.49 0.24
CA ALA A 237 31.34 -11.23 1.50
C ALA A 237 29.98 -11.95 1.62
N GLY A 238 29.11 -11.84 0.62
CA GLY A 238 27.77 -12.44 0.61
C GLY A 238 26.69 -11.60 1.31
N ALA A 239 27.03 -10.42 1.82
CA ALA A 239 26.06 -9.55 2.49
C ALA A 239 25.18 -8.82 1.47
N GLY A 240 23.86 -8.83 1.68
CA GLY A 240 22.87 -8.06 0.92
C GLY A 240 21.67 -7.63 1.77
N GLN A 241 20.77 -6.83 1.18
CA GLN A 241 19.60 -6.28 1.88
C GLN A 241 18.38 -6.22 0.96
N THR A 242 17.19 -6.34 1.57
CA THR A 242 15.90 -6.03 0.95
C THR A 242 14.92 -5.50 1.99
N THR A 243 13.78 -4.99 1.52
CA THR A 243 12.64 -4.59 2.37
C THR A 243 11.49 -5.54 2.14
N ILE A 244 11.04 -6.20 3.21
CA ILE A 244 9.84 -7.04 3.21
C ILE A 244 8.65 -6.13 3.47
N THR A 245 7.70 -6.11 2.54
CA THR A 245 6.49 -5.27 2.60
C THR A 245 5.24 -6.12 2.67
N GLY A 246 4.19 -5.65 3.34
CA GLY A 246 2.88 -6.30 3.32
C GLY A 246 2.81 -7.67 4.03
N VAL A 247 3.82 -8.00 4.86
CA VAL A 247 3.84 -9.23 5.67
C VAL A 247 3.62 -8.86 7.12
N ASN A 248 2.63 -9.50 7.75
CA ASN A 248 2.32 -9.28 9.16
C ASN A 248 3.49 -9.69 10.08
N SER A 249 3.49 -9.21 11.32
CA SER A 249 4.35 -9.79 12.35
C SER A 249 3.94 -11.25 12.61
N GLY A 250 4.91 -12.16 12.66
CA GLY A 250 4.65 -13.58 12.87
C GLY A 250 5.89 -14.43 12.59
N ASN A 251 5.71 -15.75 12.64
CA ASN A 251 6.74 -16.71 12.25
C ASN A 251 6.56 -17.14 10.81
N TYR A 252 7.68 -17.25 10.08
CA TYR A 252 7.71 -17.52 8.66
C TYR A 252 8.89 -18.42 8.28
N ASP A 253 8.79 -19.06 7.13
CA ASP A 253 9.92 -19.68 6.45
C ASP A 253 10.51 -18.70 5.44
N PHE A 254 11.82 -18.51 5.46
CA PHE A 254 12.57 -17.64 4.55
C PHE A 254 13.38 -18.52 3.61
N GLN A 255 13.16 -18.39 2.31
CA GLN A 255 13.94 -19.08 1.28
C GLN A 255 14.80 -18.06 0.53
N LEU A 256 16.11 -18.30 0.46
CA LEU A 256 17.02 -17.55 -0.40
C LEU A 256 17.46 -18.46 -1.54
N LYS A 257 17.35 -17.94 -2.76
CA LYS A 257 17.76 -18.63 -4.00
C LYS A 257 18.66 -17.70 -4.80
N VAL A 258 19.92 -18.04 -4.92
CA VAL A 258 20.83 -17.45 -5.91
C VAL A 258 20.73 -18.25 -7.21
N LYS A 259 20.74 -17.55 -8.34
CA LYS A 259 20.69 -18.20 -9.65
C LYS A 259 21.86 -19.17 -9.82
N TYR A 260 21.59 -20.36 -10.35
CA TYR A 260 22.52 -21.48 -10.56
C TYR A 260 22.96 -22.26 -9.30
N PHE A 261 22.44 -21.90 -8.13
CA PHE A 261 22.68 -22.58 -6.85
C PHE A 261 21.36 -23.06 -6.26
N LEU A 262 21.34 -24.19 -5.56
CA LEU A 262 20.15 -24.66 -4.86
C LEU A 262 19.70 -23.68 -3.77
N SER A 263 18.38 -23.50 -3.64
CA SER A 263 17.81 -22.67 -2.57
C SER A 263 18.12 -23.22 -1.18
N THR A 264 18.24 -22.30 -0.22
CA THR A 264 18.31 -22.61 1.21
C THR A 264 17.10 -22.02 1.91
N LYS A 265 16.61 -22.70 2.96
CA LYS A 265 15.44 -22.27 3.72
C LYS A 265 15.73 -22.25 5.21
N LEU A 266 15.35 -21.16 5.86
CA LEU A 266 15.27 -21.03 7.31
C LEU A 266 13.80 -21.19 7.71
N THR A 267 13.49 -22.07 8.65
CA THR A 267 12.10 -22.39 9.01
C THR A 267 11.67 -21.80 10.34
N ASN A 268 10.39 -21.45 10.44
CA ASN A 268 9.73 -21.00 11.67
C ASN A 268 10.46 -19.84 12.38
N ILE A 269 10.89 -18.84 11.61
CA ILE A 269 11.63 -17.68 12.09
C ILE A 269 10.68 -16.50 12.32
N THR A 270 10.73 -15.88 13.49
CA THR A 270 9.95 -14.67 13.79
C THR A 270 10.47 -13.47 12.99
N LEU A 271 9.58 -12.81 12.23
CA LEU A 271 9.85 -11.56 11.51
C LEU A 271 10.00 -10.39 12.51
N THR A 272 11.17 -9.74 12.49
CA THR A 272 11.51 -8.56 13.29
C THR A 272 11.96 -7.43 12.37
N ASN A 273 11.95 -6.18 12.87
CA ASN A 273 12.46 -5.03 12.13
C ASN A 273 13.48 -4.24 12.99
N PRO A 274 14.76 -4.11 12.57
CA PRO A 274 15.38 -4.82 11.44
C PRO A 274 15.57 -6.32 11.74
N MET A 275 15.85 -7.10 10.69
CA MET A 275 16.29 -8.49 10.80
C MET A 275 17.61 -8.70 10.06
N THR A 276 18.48 -9.52 10.63
CA THR A 276 19.64 -10.09 9.93
C THR A 276 19.60 -11.61 10.01
N ARG A 277 19.80 -12.28 8.88
CA ARG A 277 19.89 -13.75 8.81
C ARG A 277 21.08 -14.20 7.99
N ASN A 278 21.75 -15.23 8.49
CA ASN A 278 22.74 -15.96 7.72
C ASN A 278 22.04 -17.18 7.15
N PHE A 279 22.10 -17.35 5.84
CA PHE A 279 21.68 -18.57 5.20
C PHE A 279 22.83 -19.57 5.24
N ASP A 280 22.50 -20.85 5.32
CA ASP A 280 23.49 -21.91 5.16
C ASP A 280 24.12 -21.86 3.75
N VAL A 281 25.18 -22.63 3.54
CA VAL A 281 25.86 -22.70 2.25
C VAL A 281 24.86 -23.09 1.16
N GLN A 282 24.68 -22.19 0.18
CA GLN A 282 23.92 -22.46 -1.03
C GLN A 282 24.76 -23.40 -1.90
N ARG A 283 24.23 -24.60 -2.11
CA ARG A 283 24.91 -25.70 -2.81
C ARG A 283 24.92 -25.44 -4.31
N ALA A 284 26.06 -25.67 -4.94
CA ALA A 284 26.25 -25.41 -6.36
C ALA A 284 25.68 -26.53 -7.26
N GLY A 285 25.46 -26.22 -8.53
CA GLY A 285 25.24 -27.21 -9.58
C GLY A 285 23.84 -27.22 -10.20
N ASP A 286 22.96 -26.29 -9.84
CA ASP A 286 21.61 -26.17 -10.41
C ASP A 286 21.61 -25.22 -11.62
N LEU A 287 22.41 -25.56 -12.63
CA LEU A 287 22.75 -24.69 -13.75
C LEU A 287 21.56 -24.34 -14.66
N ASP A 288 20.46 -25.11 -14.61
CA ASP A 288 19.23 -24.81 -15.35
C ASP A 288 18.14 -24.10 -14.50
N ASP A 289 18.45 -23.76 -13.24
CA ASP A 289 17.57 -23.09 -12.27
C ASP A 289 16.28 -23.86 -11.90
N ASN A 290 16.23 -25.18 -12.10
CA ASN A 290 15.06 -25.99 -11.74
C ASN A 290 14.98 -26.36 -10.23
N ASN A 291 16.00 -25.99 -9.46
CA ASN A 291 16.20 -26.26 -8.04
C ASN A 291 16.52 -27.73 -7.69
N ILE A 292 17.07 -28.50 -8.63
CA ILE A 292 17.46 -29.91 -8.48
C ILE A 292 18.68 -30.20 -9.35
N VAL A 293 19.80 -30.57 -8.73
CA VAL A 293 21.01 -30.95 -9.48
C VAL A 293 20.87 -32.34 -10.07
N ASN A 294 20.90 -32.44 -11.40
CA ASN A 294 20.75 -33.70 -12.13
C ASN A 294 21.47 -33.67 -13.50
N SER A 295 21.11 -34.62 -14.38
CA SER A 295 21.73 -34.76 -15.70
C SER A 295 21.53 -33.58 -16.65
N LEU A 296 20.49 -32.77 -16.45
CA LEU A 296 20.27 -31.57 -17.23
C LEU A 296 21.36 -30.52 -16.92
N ASP A 297 21.69 -30.33 -15.64
CA ASP A 297 22.77 -29.43 -15.23
C ASP A 297 24.13 -29.90 -15.75
N PHE A 298 24.40 -31.21 -15.67
CA PHE A 298 25.60 -31.78 -16.25
C PHE A 298 25.69 -31.55 -17.76
N THR A 299 24.56 -31.60 -18.48
CA THR A 299 24.53 -31.33 -19.92
C THR A 299 24.98 -29.90 -20.21
N ILE A 300 24.55 -28.93 -19.40
CA ILE A 300 24.99 -27.53 -19.49
C ILE A 300 26.50 -27.45 -19.23
N LEU A 301 26.98 -28.00 -18.12
CA LEU A 301 28.39 -27.98 -17.75
C LEU A 301 29.28 -28.60 -18.84
N ASN A 302 28.93 -29.80 -19.29
CA ASN A 302 29.70 -30.54 -20.29
C ASN A 302 29.73 -29.85 -21.66
N SER A 303 28.68 -29.10 -22.03
CA SER A 303 28.67 -28.31 -23.28
C SER A 303 29.69 -27.16 -23.28
N LYS A 304 30.20 -26.78 -22.11
CA LYS A 304 31.13 -25.67 -21.87
C LYS A 304 32.52 -26.13 -21.44
N TRP A 305 32.81 -27.42 -21.57
CA TRP A 305 34.10 -27.98 -21.14
C TRP A 305 35.29 -27.25 -21.78
N ASN A 306 36.30 -26.93 -20.95
CA ASN A 306 37.48 -26.14 -21.32
C ASN A 306 37.17 -24.72 -21.85
N GLN A 307 36.01 -24.15 -21.51
CA GLN A 307 35.66 -22.77 -21.86
C GLN A 307 35.54 -21.92 -20.60
N ALA A 308 35.77 -20.61 -20.74
CA ALA A 308 35.39 -19.63 -19.73
C ALA A 308 33.90 -19.30 -19.90
N ASP A 309 33.02 -19.89 -19.10
CA ASP A 309 31.58 -19.67 -19.17
C ASP A 309 31.03 -19.26 -17.80
N PRO A 310 30.34 -18.11 -17.66
CA PRO A 310 29.95 -17.57 -16.35
C PRO A 310 28.92 -18.40 -15.58
N VAL A 311 28.32 -19.41 -16.21
CA VAL A 311 27.35 -20.34 -15.60
C VAL A 311 28.03 -21.66 -15.26
N ALA A 312 28.72 -22.26 -16.22
CA ALA A 312 29.32 -23.58 -16.07
C ALA A 312 30.67 -23.57 -15.31
N ASP A 313 31.39 -22.44 -15.31
CA ASP A 313 32.50 -22.16 -14.40
C ASP A 313 31.93 -21.79 -13.02
N ILE A 314 31.64 -22.82 -12.24
CA ILE A 314 30.94 -22.74 -10.96
C ILE A 314 31.82 -22.02 -9.94
N ASN A 315 33.11 -22.36 -9.87
CA ASN A 315 34.06 -21.77 -8.92
C ASN A 315 34.60 -20.40 -9.38
N GLN A 316 34.36 -20.02 -10.65
CA GLN A 316 34.80 -18.78 -11.29
C GLN A 316 36.33 -18.66 -11.37
N ASP A 317 37.02 -19.77 -11.62
CA ASP A 317 38.47 -19.78 -11.80
C ASP A 317 38.93 -19.45 -13.24
N GLY A 318 37.97 -19.24 -14.15
CA GLY A 318 38.18 -18.87 -15.54
C GLY A 318 38.08 -20.03 -16.53
N VAL A 319 37.83 -21.27 -16.07
CA VAL A 319 37.71 -22.42 -16.97
C VAL A 319 36.82 -23.54 -16.41
N THR A 320 35.77 -23.89 -17.14
CA THR A 320 34.93 -25.06 -16.82
C THR A 320 35.71 -26.36 -16.99
N ASN A 321 35.94 -27.07 -15.88
CA ASN A 321 36.74 -28.29 -15.85
C ASN A 321 36.27 -29.32 -14.79
N THR A 322 37.15 -30.26 -14.44
CA THR A 322 36.89 -31.31 -13.45
C THR A 322 36.52 -30.80 -12.05
N VAL A 323 36.97 -29.60 -11.67
CA VAL A 323 36.65 -28.98 -10.38
C VAL A 323 35.19 -28.55 -10.34
N ASP A 324 34.67 -27.94 -11.41
CA ASP A 324 33.25 -27.59 -11.53
C ASP A 324 32.37 -28.84 -11.54
N PHE A 325 32.79 -29.87 -12.28
CA PHE A 325 32.10 -31.15 -12.26
C PHE A 325 32.07 -31.76 -10.85
N ALA A 326 33.16 -31.68 -10.09
CA ALA A 326 33.20 -32.18 -8.72
C ALA A 326 32.23 -31.41 -7.79
N LEU A 327 32.11 -30.09 -7.96
CA LEU A 327 31.14 -29.26 -7.23
C LEU A 327 29.70 -29.66 -7.57
N LEU A 328 29.37 -29.79 -8.85
CA LEU A 328 28.06 -30.24 -9.30
C LEU A 328 27.75 -31.65 -8.78
N ASN A 329 28.65 -32.61 -8.98
CA ASN A 329 28.46 -34.00 -8.58
C ASN A 329 28.39 -34.19 -7.05
N SER A 330 28.99 -33.29 -6.26
CA SER A 330 28.85 -33.30 -4.79
C SER A 330 27.40 -33.10 -4.32
N ASN A 331 26.55 -32.55 -5.19
CA ASN A 331 25.14 -32.27 -4.93
C ASN A 331 24.20 -33.07 -5.83
N TRP A 332 24.67 -34.14 -6.46
CA TRP A 332 23.85 -34.92 -7.39
C TRP A 332 22.57 -35.45 -6.73
N PHE A 333 21.42 -35.25 -7.39
CA PHE A 333 20.06 -35.53 -6.89
C PHE A 333 19.65 -34.76 -5.62
N VAL A 334 20.36 -33.68 -5.27
CA VAL A 334 19.93 -32.78 -4.21
C VAL A 334 18.97 -31.74 -4.79
N SER A 335 17.85 -31.53 -4.10
CA SER A 335 16.93 -30.42 -4.36
C SER A 335 17.13 -29.30 -3.35
N GLY A 336 16.88 -28.06 -3.75
CA GLY A 336 16.84 -26.92 -2.84
C GLY A 336 15.65 -26.99 -1.88
N GLN A 337 15.75 -26.28 -0.76
CA GLN A 337 14.74 -26.25 0.30
C GLN A 337 13.76 -25.09 0.17
#